data_AF-A0A938GS16-F1
#
_entry.id   AF-A0A938GS16-F1
#
_cell.length_a   1.000
_cell.length_b   1.000
_cell.length_c   1.000
_cell.angle_alpha   90.00
_cell.angle_beta   90.00
_cell.angle_gamma   90.00
#
_symmetry.space_group_name_H-M   'P 1'
#
loop_
_entity.id
_entity.type
_entity.pdbx_description
1 polymer ?
#
loop_
_entity_poly.entity_id
_entity_poly.type
_entity_poly.pdbx_seq_one_letter_code
_entity_poly.pdbx_strand_id
1 'polypeptide(L)'
;MTIKEQATMKTMRTTLNGVVKGFRKAAATLLGSCLLLLAMAMPAAAADAAKADGKEPAPPAAPAGAESVKLQPGDVVKITFDATTNLNTIAKIQLDGSITMQMIGDVKAVNKTTAELRQELLDRYSTLLKGEEITVTMTTANNAIYVSGAVLRPGKIPMDRPMSVMDAIME
;
A
#
# COMPACT_ATOMS: atom_id res chain seq x y z
N MET A 1 14.36 31.04 22.45
CA MET A 1 14.95 29.72 22.76
C MET A 1 14.64 28.69 21.65
N THR A 2 14.55 29.12 20.38
CA THR A 2 13.91 28.33 19.28
C THR A 2 14.75 28.29 18.00
N ILE A 3 15.98 28.79 18.03
CA ILE A 3 16.88 28.87 16.85
C ILE A 3 17.97 27.78 16.90
N LYS A 4 18.30 27.28 18.10
CA LYS A 4 19.34 26.24 18.28
C LYS A 4 18.88 24.85 17.83
N GLU A 5 17.57 24.61 17.76
CA GLU A 5 16.99 23.30 17.38
C GLU A 5 16.93 23.09 15.86
N GLN A 6 16.75 24.19 15.10
CA GLN A 6 16.71 24.16 13.63
C GLN A 6 18.08 23.89 12.99
N ALA A 7 19.17 24.24 13.69
CA ALA A 7 20.53 23.97 13.23
C ALA A 7 20.91 22.49 13.35
N THR A 8 20.43 21.80 14.38
CA THR A 8 20.76 20.40 14.66
C THR A 8 20.09 19.43 13.68
N MET A 9 18.84 19.71 13.27
CA MET A 9 18.15 18.88 12.27
C MET A 9 18.73 18.97 10.85
N LYS A 10 19.33 20.11 10.47
CA LYS A 10 19.88 20.33 9.12
C LYS A 10 21.22 19.61 8.93
N THR A 11 22.02 19.54 9.99
CA THR A 11 23.28 18.77 10.02
C THR A 11 23.03 17.27 9.89
N MET A 12 21.98 16.75 10.53
CA MET A 12 21.66 15.32 10.52
C MET A 12 21.19 14.81 9.13
N ARG A 13 20.44 15.63 8.38
CA ARG A 13 20.03 15.31 7.00
C ARG A 13 21.19 15.35 5.99
N THR A 14 22.23 16.13 6.27
CA THR A 14 23.38 16.28 5.36
C THR A 14 24.36 15.11 5.48
N THR A 15 24.54 14.57 6.69
CA THR A 15 25.41 13.40 6.92
C THR A 15 24.86 12.12 6.29
N LEU A 16 23.52 11.97 6.20
CA LEU A 16 22.91 10.78 5.59
C LEU A 16 23.16 10.69 4.07
N ASN A 17 23.14 11.83 3.36
CA ASN A 17 23.36 11.85 1.90
C ASN A 17 24.83 11.69 1.50
N GLY A 18 25.78 11.94 2.42
CA GLY A 18 27.22 11.75 2.18
C GLY A 18 27.66 10.28 2.25
N VAL A 19 27.10 9.51 3.19
CA VAL A 19 27.46 8.10 3.41
C VAL A 19 27.01 7.20 2.25
N VAL A 20 25.84 7.48 1.65
CA VAL A 20 25.30 6.68 0.52
C VAL A 20 26.10 6.88 -0.78
N LYS A 21 26.76 8.04 -0.94
CA LYS A 21 27.64 8.30 -2.11
C LYS A 21 29.02 7.68 -2.00
N GLY A 22 29.52 7.45 -0.78
CA GLY A 22 30.82 6.82 -0.53
C GLY A 22 30.87 5.33 -0.88
N PHE A 23 29.77 4.60 -0.65
CA PHE A 23 29.71 3.16 -0.88
C PHE A 23 29.69 2.74 -2.37
N ARG A 24 29.25 3.62 -3.28
CA ARG A 24 29.15 3.30 -4.72
C ARG A 24 30.48 3.43 -5.48
N LYS A 25 31.49 4.10 -4.91
CA LYS A 25 32.78 4.33 -5.59
C LYS A 25 33.90 3.40 -5.12
N ALA A 26 33.75 2.73 -3.99
CA ALA A 26 34.75 1.78 -3.46
C ALA A 26 34.73 0.40 -4.16
N ALA A 27 33.70 0.09 -4.94
CA ALA A 27 33.55 -1.20 -5.63
C ALA A 27 34.24 -1.27 -7.02
N ALA A 28 34.80 -0.17 -7.53
CA ALA A 28 35.21 -0.07 -8.93
C ALA A 28 36.73 -0.01 -9.18
N THR A 29 37.59 -0.05 -8.16
CA THR A 29 39.04 0.13 -8.34
C THR A 29 39.92 -0.99 -7.75
N LEU A 30 39.35 -2.02 -7.13
CA LEU A 30 40.09 -3.18 -6.62
C LEU A 30 40.17 -4.37 -7.59
N LEU A 31 39.61 -4.23 -8.78
CA LEU A 31 39.67 -5.22 -9.87
C LEU A 31 40.94 -5.15 -10.73
N GLY A 32 41.84 -4.18 -10.49
CA GLY A 32 42.97 -3.88 -11.37
C GLY A 32 44.37 -4.18 -10.82
N SER A 33 44.53 -4.61 -9.56
CA SER A 33 45.86 -4.65 -8.93
C SER A 33 46.19 -5.92 -8.14
N CYS A 34 45.44 -7.02 -8.36
CA CYS A 34 45.83 -8.35 -7.88
C CYS A 34 46.03 -9.33 -9.05
N LEU A 35 46.42 -8.79 -10.21
CA LEU A 35 46.74 -9.52 -11.45
C LEU A 35 48.27 -9.75 -11.60
N LEU A 36 49.03 -9.89 -10.51
CA LEU A 36 50.48 -10.03 -10.68
C LEU A 36 51.27 -10.85 -9.65
N LEU A 37 50.66 -11.57 -8.70
CA LEU A 37 51.45 -12.25 -7.65
C LEU A 37 50.97 -13.64 -7.21
N LEU A 38 50.30 -14.42 -8.06
CA LEU A 38 50.08 -15.85 -7.74
C LEU A 38 50.15 -16.78 -8.97
N ALA A 39 51.27 -16.71 -9.68
CA ALA A 39 51.72 -17.78 -10.57
C ALA A 39 52.53 -18.80 -9.75
N MET A 40 51.92 -19.95 -9.45
CA MET A 40 52.51 -21.30 -9.30
C MET A 40 51.68 -22.16 -8.33
N ALA A 41 50.69 -22.89 -8.88
CA ALA A 41 50.34 -24.28 -8.53
C ALA A 41 48.93 -24.63 -9.06
N MET A 42 48.89 -25.46 -10.12
CA MET A 42 47.76 -26.34 -10.46
C MET A 42 47.97 -27.67 -9.69
N PRO A 43 46.92 -28.39 -9.24
CA PRO A 43 45.98 -29.03 -10.16
C PRO A 43 44.49 -29.05 -9.72
N ALA A 44 43.67 -29.56 -10.63
CA ALA A 44 42.21 -29.53 -10.67
C ALA A 44 41.48 -30.26 -9.52
N ALA A 45 40.39 -29.65 -9.05
CA ALA A 45 39.23 -30.35 -8.49
C ALA A 45 37.98 -29.49 -8.72
N ALA A 46 37.00 -30.09 -9.39
CA ALA A 46 35.68 -29.55 -9.62
C ALA A 46 34.78 -29.73 -8.39
N ALA A 47 33.68 -28.96 -8.40
CA ALA A 47 32.41 -29.17 -7.71
C ALA A 47 32.09 -28.21 -6.54
N ASP A 48 30.96 -27.55 -6.76
CA ASP A 48 29.98 -27.00 -5.82
C ASP A 48 30.28 -25.69 -5.08
N ALA A 49 29.79 -24.62 -5.70
CA ALA A 49 29.52 -23.34 -5.09
C ALA A 49 28.33 -23.45 -4.11
N ALA A 50 28.60 -23.83 -2.86
CA ALA A 50 27.67 -23.62 -1.76
C ALA A 50 27.75 -22.16 -1.30
N LYS A 51 27.04 -21.28 -2.01
CA LYS A 51 26.82 -19.90 -1.58
C LYS A 51 25.81 -19.89 -0.43
N ALA A 52 26.34 -19.84 0.79
CA ALA A 52 25.58 -19.49 1.98
C ALA A 52 25.26 -17.99 1.95
N ASP A 53 24.06 -17.64 1.47
CA ASP A 53 23.48 -16.32 1.72
C ASP A 53 22.65 -16.40 3.02
N GLY A 54 23.26 -15.90 4.10
CA GLY A 54 22.57 -15.56 5.32
C GLY A 54 21.52 -14.48 5.04
N LYS A 55 20.26 -14.89 4.99
CA LYS A 55 19.13 -13.98 5.00
C LYS A 55 18.86 -13.54 6.43
N GLU A 56 19.47 -12.43 6.82
CA GLU A 56 19.09 -11.67 8.00
C GLU A 56 17.56 -11.37 7.94
N PRO A 57 16.80 -11.56 9.04
CA PRO A 57 15.36 -11.46 9.01
C PRO A 57 14.94 -10.01 8.73
N ALA A 58 14.20 -9.82 7.64
CA ALA A 58 13.54 -8.55 7.39
C ALA A 58 12.55 -8.25 8.54
N PRO A 59 12.37 -6.97 8.92
CA PRO A 59 11.43 -6.55 9.96
C PRO A 59 10.04 -7.13 9.73
N PRO A 60 9.27 -7.47 10.78
CA PRO A 60 7.97 -8.10 10.64
C PRO A 60 7.09 -7.24 9.73
N ALA A 61 6.75 -7.80 8.58
CA ALA A 61 5.75 -7.25 7.69
C ALA A 61 4.48 -7.02 8.53
N ALA A 62 4.00 -5.79 8.52
CA ALA A 62 2.63 -5.48 8.89
C ALA A 62 1.70 -6.51 8.21
N PRO A 63 0.65 -7.00 8.89
CA PRO A 63 -0.09 -8.17 8.44
C PRO A 63 -0.55 -8.01 7.00
N ALA A 64 0.05 -8.79 6.10
CA ALA A 64 -0.35 -8.96 4.70
C ALA A 64 -1.60 -9.84 4.63
N GLY A 65 -2.64 -9.45 5.36
CA GLY A 65 -3.93 -10.13 5.48
C GLY A 65 -5.12 -9.20 5.24
N ALA A 66 -4.90 -7.99 4.74
CA ALA A 66 -5.96 -7.27 4.05
C ALA A 66 -6.00 -7.81 2.62
N GLU A 67 -6.68 -8.93 2.41
CA GLU A 67 -7.22 -9.23 1.09
C GLU A 67 -7.85 -7.93 0.60
N SER A 68 -7.32 -7.38 -0.50
CA SER A 68 -7.63 -6.04 -0.94
C SER A 68 -9.15 -5.91 -1.15
N VAL A 69 -9.85 -5.36 -0.15
CA VAL A 69 -11.31 -5.28 -0.13
C VAL A 69 -11.73 -4.45 -1.32
N LYS A 70 -12.42 -5.11 -2.25
CA LYS A 70 -12.96 -4.49 -3.45
C LYS A 70 -14.28 -3.86 -3.10
N LEU A 71 -14.46 -2.63 -3.56
CA LEU A 71 -15.70 -1.90 -3.41
C LEU A 71 -16.84 -2.60 -4.16
N GLN A 72 -17.96 -2.78 -3.46
CA GLN A 72 -19.17 -3.42 -3.95
C GLN A 72 -20.33 -2.42 -4.08
N PRO A 73 -21.33 -2.72 -4.92
CA PRO A 73 -22.55 -1.93 -4.98
C PRO A 73 -23.24 -1.84 -3.61
N GLY A 74 -23.62 -0.62 -3.22
CA GLY A 74 -24.23 -0.34 -1.93
C GLY A 74 -23.27 0.06 -0.81
N ASP A 75 -21.97 -0.03 -1.01
CA ASP A 75 -20.98 0.54 -0.08
C ASP A 75 -21.10 2.06 0.00
N VAL A 76 -20.79 2.62 1.17
CA VAL A 76 -20.75 4.07 1.39
C VAL A 76 -19.30 4.51 1.50
N VAL A 77 -18.89 5.38 0.59
CA VAL A 77 -17.54 5.92 0.52
C VAL A 77 -17.58 7.40 0.85
N LYS A 78 -16.68 7.84 1.72
CA LYS A 78 -16.44 9.24 2.04
C LYS A 78 -15.18 9.68 1.29
N ILE A 79 -15.34 10.70 0.46
CA ILE A 79 -14.27 11.34 -0.27
C ILE A 79 -14.03 12.70 0.39
N THR A 80 -12.81 12.92 0.86
CA THR A 80 -12.38 14.20 1.44
C THR A 80 -11.25 14.80 0.64
N PHE A 81 -11.32 16.10 0.47
CA PHE A 81 -10.36 16.94 -0.23
C PHE A 81 -9.69 17.84 0.80
N ASP A 82 -8.36 17.79 0.90
CA ASP A 82 -7.65 18.46 1.99
C ASP A 82 -7.61 19.99 1.86
N ALA A 83 -7.63 20.53 0.64
CA ALA A 83 -7.62 21.97 0.41
C ALA A 83 -9.04 22.57 0.36
N THR A 84 -10.04 21.77 0.00
CA THR A 84 -11.40 22.20 -0.34
C THR A 84 -12.45 21.33 0.34
N THR A 85 -12.62 21.53 1.64
CA THR A 85 -13.64 20.83 2.46
C THR A 85 -15.07 20.95 1.90
N ASN A 86 -15.38 22.00 1.13
CA ASN A 86 -16.69 22.18 0.49
C ASN A 86 -17.01 21.12 -0.58
N LEU A 87 -16.00 20.43 -1.12
CA LEU A 87 -16.18 19.34 -2.09
C LEU A 87 -16.27 17.97 -1.41
N ASN A 88 -16.13 17.90 -0.08
CA ASN A 88 -16.23 16.66 0.66
C ASN A 88 -17.61 16.03 0.45
N THR A 89 -17.60 14.82 -0.08
CA THR A 89 -18.82 14.13 -0.49
C THR A 89 -18.85 12.75 0.14
N ILE A 90 -20.01 12.40 0.69
CA ILE A 90 -20.33 11.04 1.09
C ILE A 90 -21.23 10.49 0.00
N ALA A 91 -20.72 9.54 -0.77
CA ALA A 91 -21.42 8.92 -1.89
C ALA A 91 -21.64 7.44 -1.61
N LYS A 92 -22.84 6.96 -1.93
CA LYS A 92 -23.16 5.53 -1.96
C LYS A 92 -22.89 5.00 -3.36
N ILE A 93 -22.23 3.85 -3.46
CA ILE A 93 -22.03 3.16 -4.73
C ILE A 93 -23.39 2.68 -5.24
N GLN A 94 -23.76 3.15 -6.42
CA GLN A 94 -25.00 2.81 -7.08
C GLN A 94 -25.00 1.36 -7.57
N LEU A 95 -26.17 0.84 -7.96
CA LEU A 95 -26.31 -0.56 -8.39
C LEU A 95 -25.54 -0.86 -9.70
N ASP A 96 -25.32 0.17 -10.52
CA ASP A 96 -24.48 0.11 -11.72
C ASP A 96 -22.97 0.11 -11.40
N GLY A 97 -22.59 0.29 -10.13
CA GLY A 97 -21.21 0.36 -9.66
C GLY A 97 -20.56 1.73 -9.79
N SER A 98 -21.31 2.79 -10.07
CA SER A 98 -20.80 4.15 -10.15
C SER A 98 -21.01 4.95 -8.86
N ILE A 99 -20.21 6.00 -8.70
CA ILE A 99 -20.39 7.05 -7.70
C ILE A 99 -20.55 8.38 -8.42
N THR A 100 -21.56 9.15 -8.02
CA THR A 100 -21.78 10.49 -8.55
C THR A 100 -20.94 11.48 -7.76
N MET A 101 -20.07 12.20 -8.46
CA MET A 101 -19.15 13.16 -7.87
C MET A 101 -19.43 14.56 -8.43
N GLN A 102 -19.22 15.57 -7.60
CA GLN A 102 -19.38 16.96 -8.03
C GLN A 102 -18.29 17.32 -9.06
N MET A 103 -18.65 18.11 -10.07
CA MET A 103 -17.80 18.58 -11.17
C MET A 103 -17.36 17.53 -12.21
N ILE A 104 -17.15 16.27 -11.82
CA ILE A 104 -16.68 15.20 -12.73
C ILE A 104 -17.76 14.20 -13.14
N GLY A 105 -18.94 14.26 -12.53
CA GLY A 105 -20.06 13.37 -12.82
C GLY A 105 -19.84 11.96 -12.28
N ASP A 106 -20.28 10.96 -13.04
CA ASP A 106 -20.27 9.56 -12.58
C ASP A 106 -18.92 8.87 -12.83
N VAL A 107 -18.39 8.22 -11.79
CA VAL A 107 -17.12 7.49 -11.80
C VAL A 107 -17.36 6.04 -11.41
N LYS A 108 -16.82 5.07 -12.16
CA LYS A 108 -16.94 3.65 -11.82
C LYS A 108 -16.06 3.28 -10.63
N ALA A 109 -16.69 2.90 -9.51
CA ALA A 109 -16.00 2.48 -8.29
C ALA A 109 -16.01 0.95 -8.06
N VAL A 110 -16.91 0.22 -8.73
CA VAL A 110 -17.03 -1.23 -8.54
C VAL A 110 -15.75 -2.00 -8.86
N ASN A 111 -15.48 -3.05 -8.09
CA ASN A 111 -14.32 -3.94 -8.21
C ASN A 111 -12.95 -3.27 -8.01
N LYS A 112 -12.92 -1.98 -7.70
CA LYS A 112 -11.69 -1.25 -7.38
C LYS A 112 -11.44 -1.27 -5.89
N THR A 113 -10.18 -1.21 -5.53
CA THR A 113 -9.75 -0.90 -4.18
C THR A 113 -9.93 0.59 -3.91
N THR A 114 -9.98 0.97 -2.63
CA THR A 114 -9.99 2.39 -2.23
C THR A 114 -8.77 3.15 -2.75
N ALA A 115 -7.63 2.47 -2.95
CA ALA A 115 -6.42 3.06 -3.49
C ALA A 115 -6.50 3.33 -5.00
N GLU A 116 -7.01 2.37 -5.77
CA GLU A 116 -7.22 2.53 -7.22
C GLU A 116 -8.27 3.60 -7.51
N LEU A 117 -9.36 3.62 -6.74
CA LEU A 117 -10.39 4.66 -6.86
C LEU A 117 -9.80 6.05 -6.56
N ARG A 118 -8.96 6.17 -5.53
CA ARG A 118 -8.27 7.43 -5.21
C ARG A 118 -7.41 7.92 -6.36
N GLN A 119 -6.63 7.04 -6.99
CA GLN A 119 -5.78 7.41 -8.12
C GLN A 119 -6.59 7.90 -9.32
N GLU A 120 -7.67 7.21 -9.67
CA GLU A 120 -8.54 7.66 -10.76
C GLU A 120 -9.20 9.01 -10.46
N LEU A 121 -9.64 9.23 -9.21
CA LEU A 121 -10.18 10.51 -8.80
C LEU A 121 -9.12 11.61 -8.90
N LEU A 122 -7.89 11.36 -8.45
CA LEU A 122 -6.77 12.31 -8.58
C LEU A 122 -6.53 12.68 -10.05
N ASP A 123 -6.52 11.70 -10.95
CA ASP A 123 -6.31 11.94 -12.38
C ASP A 123 -7.43 12.79 -12.98
N ARG A 124 -8.70 12.50 -12.65
CA ARG A 124 -9.87 13.26 -13.13
C ARG A 124 -9.93 14.67 -12.55
N TYR A 125 -9.55 14.85 -11.29
CA TYR A 125 -9.53 16.16 -10.64
C TYR A 125 -8.27 16.97 -10.93
N SER A 126 -7.19 16.37 -11.45
CA SER A 126 -5.91 17.04 -11.72
C SER A 126 -6.02 18.31 -12.58
N THR A 127 -7.00 18.35 -13.48
CA THR A 127 -7.26 19.49 -14.38
C THR A 127 -8.01 20.63 -13.68
N LEU A 128 -8.76 20.30 -12.63
CA LEU A 128 -9.66 21.20 -11.90
C LEU A 128 -9.05 21.70 -10.58
N LEU A 129 -8.33 20.82 -9.88
CA LEU A 129 -7.75 21.02 -8.55
C LEU A 129 -6.26 20.70 -8.61
N LYS A 130 -5.42 21.74 -8.74
CA LYS A 130 -3.96 21.58 -8.83
C LYS A 130 -3.36 21.32 -7.45
N GLY A 131 -2.80 20.13 -7.25
CA GLY A 131 -1.98 19.82 -6.07
C GLY A 131 -2.78 19.50 -4.81
N GLU A 132 -4.04 19.11 -4.95
CA GLU A 132 -4.88 18.70 -3.83
C GLU A 132 -4.76 17.21 -3.57
N GLU A 133 -4.64 16.83 -2.29
CA GLU A 133 -4.64 15.44 -1.87
C GLU A 133 -6.08 14.97 -1.61
N ILE A 134 -6.43 13.82 -2.18
CA ILE A 134 -7.75 13.20 -2.06
C ILE A 134 -7.62 12.00 -1.14
N THR A 135 -8.41 11.99 -0.06
CA THR A 135 -8.55 10.84 0.83
C THR A 135 -9.88 10.15 0.58
N VAL A 136 -9.81 8.83 0.38
CA VAL A 136 -10.99 7.97 0.15
C VAL A 136 -11.07 6.98 1.30
N THR A 137 -12.15 7.06 2.08
CA THR A 137 -12.42 6.18 3.22
C THR A 137 -13.75 5.48 3.04
N MET A 138 -13.76 4.15 3.19
CA MET A 138 -15.01 3.39 3.24
C MET A 138 -15.66 3.59 4.62
N THR A 139 -16.88 4.12 4.65
CA THR A 139 -17.61 4.41 5.90
C THR A 139 -18.48 3.22 6.32
N THR A 140 -19.13 2.58 5.35
CA THR A 140 -19.98 1.42 5.60
C THR A 140 -19.77 0.43 4.46
N ALA A 141 -19.31 -0.76 4.80
CA ALA A 141 -19.28 -1.89 3.88
C ALA A 141 -20.66 -2.55 3.92
N ASN A 142 -21.28 -2.74 2.76
CA ASN A 142 -22.51 -3.51 2.62
C ASN A 142 -22.18 -4.98 2.32
N ASN A 143 -21.33 -5.58 3.14
CA ASN A 143 -21.05 -7.00 3.09
C ASN A 143 -22.00 -7.70 4.07
N ALA A 144 -22.83 -8.59 3.56
CA ALA A 144 -23.73 -9.38 4.37
C ALA A 144 -23.95 -10.75 3.75
N ILE A 145 -24.07 -11.75 4.62
CA ILE A 145 -24.33 -13.13 4.25
C ILE A 145 -25.79 -13.43 4.58
N TYR A 146 -26.46 -14.17 3.70
CA TYR A 146 -27.81 -14.64 3.93
C TYR A 146 -27.77 -16.11 4.33
N VAL A 147 -28.17 -16.40 5.56
CA VAL A 147 -28.28 -17.78 6.06
C VAL A 147 -29.74 -18.18 6.08
N SER A 148 -30.05 -19.32 5.46
CA SER A 148 -31.41 -19.87 5.40
C SER A 148 -31.38 -21.39 5.51
N GLY A 149 -32.51 -22.00 5.84
CA GLY A 149 -32.64 -23.46 6.02
C GLY A 149 -32.86 -23.86 7.48
N ALA A 150 -32.44 -25.08 7.82
CA ALA A 150 -32.56 -25.65 9.17
C ALA A 150 -31.43 -25.17 10.09
N VAL A 151 -31.38 -23.86 10.36
CA VAL A 151 -30.43 -23.21 11.27
C VAL A 151 -31.18 -22.55 12.43
N LEU A 152 -30.48 -22.25 13.52
CA LEU A 152 -31.09 -21.65 14.71
C LEU A 152 -31.65 -20.24 14.44
N ARG A 153 -30.94 -19.44 13.62
CA ARG A 153 -31.31 -18.05 13.29
C ARG A 153 -31.18 -17.80 11.78
N PRO A 154 -32.25 -18.03 11.00
CA PRO A 154 -32.26 -17.62 9.61
C PRO A 154 -32.32 -16.09 9.51
N GLY A 155 -31.56 -15.50 8.59
CA GLY A 155 -31.55 -14.04 8.43
C GLY A 155 -30.36 -13.49 7.66
N LYS A 156 -30.33 -12.16 7.57
CA LYS A 156 -29.21 -11.39 7.04
C LYS A 156 -28.22 -11.13 8.18
N ILE A 157 -27.00 -11.60 8.03
CA ILE A 157 -25.91 -11.38 9.00
C ILE A 157 -24.91 -10.40 8.37
N PRO A 158 -24.66 -9.23 8.99
CA PRO A 158 -23.64 -8.29 8.50
C PRO A 158 -22.24 -8.89 8.69
N MET A 159 -21.37 -8.68 7.70
CA MET A 159 -19.99 -9.17 7.72
C MET A 159 -19.04 -7.98 7.96
N ASP A 160 -18.64 -7.80 9.21
CA ASP A 160 -17.70 -6.78 9.67
C ASP A 160 -16.24 -7.26 9.71
N ARG A 161 -16.04 -8.58 9.76
CA ARG A 161 -14.74 -9.27 9.74
C ARG A 161 -14.76 -10.49 8.82
N PRO A 162 -13.60 -11.02 8.42
CA PRO A 162 -13.52 -12.33 7.78
C PRO A 162 -14.19 -13.37 8.71
N MET A 163 -15.30 -13.94 8.27
CA MET A 163 -16.13 -14.86 9.04
C MET A 163 -16.21 -16.19 8.28
N SER A 164 -16.07 -17.31 8.98
CA SER A 164 -16.25 -18.63 8.36
C SER A 164 -17.73 -18.99 8.26
N VAL A 165 -18.05 -19.97 7.41
CA VAL A 165 -19.42 -20.49 7.30
C VAL A 165 -19.92 -21.04 8.64
N MET A 166 -19.03 -21.64 9.44
CA MET A 166 -19.39 -22.17 10.76
C MET A 166 -19.75 -21.04 11.72
N ASP A 167 -18.95 -19.97 11.76
CA ASP A 167 -19.21 -18.81 12.61
C ASP A 167 -20.55 -18.15 12.24
N ALA A 168 -20.85 -18.04 10.94
CA ALA A 168 -22.12 -17.48 10.46
C ALA A 168 -23.36 -18.29 10.87
N ILE A 169 -23.24 -19.58 11.15
CA ILE A 169 -24.35 -20.43 11.60
C ILE A 169 -24.52 -20.38 13.13
N MET A 170 -23.44 -20.03 13.85
CA MET A 170 -23.43 -20.01 15.32
C MET A 170 -23.84 -18.66 15.94
N GLU A 171 -23.83 -17.57 15.18
CA GLU A 171 -24.24 -16.20 15.59
C GLU A 171 -25.77 -16.06 15.78
#